data_AF-A0A2R7Y912-F1
#
_entry.id   AF-A0A2R7Y912-F1
#
_cell.length_a   1.000
_cell.length_b   1.000
_cell.length_c   1.000
_cell.angle_alpha   90.00
_cell.angle_beta   90.00
_cell.angle_gamma   90.00
#
_symmetry.space_group_name_H-M   'P 1'
#
loop_
_entity.id
_entity.type
_entity.pdbx_description
1 polymer ?
#
loop_
_entity_poly.entity_id
_entity_poly.type
_entity_poly.pdbx_seq_one_letter_code
_entity_poly.pdbx_strand_id
1 'polypeptide(L)'
;MEAEYIEINFKDVCASCVENCCRRYYAVLLPDEDKKIPKVLKPFDIATKYGYVKAIGARGGLPCPALSPEGYCTVYSERPFDCRIYPLVVYLDEKTGEKVAYLDLGCPAVRESRISKDLVEKLLKLYRSVNVSDEWLRRYTHAPWHNRFIEITRWR
;
A
#
# COMPACT_ATOMS: atom_id res chain seq x y z
N MET A 1 -0.91 -14.57 22.32
CA MET A 1 -0.70 -13.10 22.28
C MET A 1 -1.59 -12.57 21.18
N GLU A 2 -2.71 -11.96 21.54
CA GLU A 2 -3.60 -11.32 20.57
C GLU A 2 -2.85 -10.15 19.94
N ALA A 3 -2.72 -10.15 18.61
CA ALA A 3 -2.15 -9.02 17.91
C ALA A 3 -3.08 -7.82 18.10
N GLU A 4 -2.60 -6.78 18.78
CA GLU A 4 -3.28 -5.50 18.92
C GLU A 4 -3.66 -5.01 17.50
N TYR A 5 -4.97 -4.88 17.23
CA TYR A 5 -5.46 -4.39 15.94
C TYR A 5 -5.13 -2.90 15.82
N ILE A 6 -4.13 -2.58 15.00
CA ILE A 6 -3.73 -1.19 14.73
C ILE A 6 -4.59 -0.68 13.57
N GLU A 7 -5.68 0.00 13.89
CA GLU A 7 -6.45 0.72 12.88
C GLU A 7 -5.75 2.05 12.53
N ILE A 8 -5.44 2.25 11.24
CA ILE A 8 -4.98 3.54 10.74
C ILE A 8 -6.12 4.22 10.02
N ASN A 9 -6.60 5.32 10.59
CA ASN A 9 -7.63 6.14 9.98
C ASN A 9 -7.01 7.38 9.33
N PHE A 10 -7.01 7.42 8.01
CA PHE A 10 -6.52 8.56 7.23
C PHE A 10 -7.57 9.65 7.01
N LYS A 11 -8.75 9.58 7.63
CA LYS A 11 -9.85 10.53 7.38
C LYS A 11 -9.39 11.98 7.48
N ASP A 12 -8.65 12.38 8.50
CA ASP A 12 -8.20 13.76 8.66
C ASP A 12 -7.15 14.17 7.61
N VAL A 13 -6.33 13.22 7.15
CA VAL A 13 -5.32 13.42 6.11
C VAL A 13 -5.96 13.50 4.72
N CYS A 14 -7.02 12.73 4.49
CA CYS A 14 -7.63 12.48 3.19
C CYS A 14 -8.97 13.21 2.97
N ALA A 15 -9.59 13.80 3.99
CA ALA A 15 -10.93 14.41 3.90
C ALA A 15 -11.05 15.48 2.79
N SER A 16 -9.97 16.22 2.54
CA SER A 16 -9.88 17.26 1.50
C SER A 16 -9.07 16.82 0.27
N CYS A 17 -8.69 15.55 0.17
CA CYS A 17 -7.84 15.05 -0.90
C CYS A 17 -8.63 14.87 -2.20
N VAL A 18 -8.36 15.73 -3.19
CA VAL A 18 -8.99 15.66 -4.53
C VAL A 18 -8.39 14.57 -5.43
N GLU A 19 -7.15 14.15 -5.16
CA GLU A 19 -6.43 13.19 -6.01
C GLU A 19 -7.00 11.77 -5.94
N ASN A 20 -7.49 11.38 -4.76
CA ASN A 20 -8.07 10.07 -4.45
C ASN A 20 -7.26 8.88 -5.02
N CYS A 21 -6.43 8.25 -4.20
CA CYS A 21 -5.53 7.16 -4.62
C CYS A 21 -6.21 6.05 -5.44
N CYS A 22 -7.50 5.76 -5.17
CA CYS A 22 -8.28 4.77 -5.89
C CYS A 22 -8.50 5.11 -7.38
N ARG A 23 -8.31 6.37 -7.81
CA ARG A 23 -8.42 6.77 -9.23
C ARG A 23 -7.20 6.39 -10.05
N ARG A 24 -6.05 6.20 -9.42
CA ARG A 24 -4.74 6.21 -10.10
C ARG A 24 -3.87 5.01 -9.77
N TYR A 25 -3.99 4.48 -8.56
CA TYR A 25 -3.08 3.49 -8.04
C TYR A 25 -3.77 2.14 -7.89
N TYR A 26 -2.99 1.08 -8.12
CA TYR A 26 -3.33 -0.26 -7.69
C TYR A 26 -2.73 -0.53 -6.31
N ALA A 27 -3.17 -1.61 -5.66
CA ALA A 27 -2.64 -2.09 -4.40
C ALA A 27 -2.27 -3.56 -4.56
N VAL A 28 -1.04 -3.91 -4.20
CA VAL A 28 -0.56 -5.29 -4.26
C VAL A 28 -1.05 -6.06 -3.04
N LEU A 29 -1.53 -7.28 -3.27
CA LEU A 29 -2.09 -8.14 -2.24
C LEU A 29 -0.98 -8.94 -1.56
N LEU A 30 -1.07 -9.04 -0.23
CA LEU A 30 -0.31 -10.05 0.51
C LEU A 30 -0.78 -11.47 0.12
N PRO A 31 0.06 -12.51 0.32
CA PRO A 31 -0.31 -13.89 -0.03
C PRO A 31 -1.61 -14.36 0.63
N ASP A 32 -1.86 -13.99 1.89
CA ASP A 32 -3.09 -14.36 2.59
C ASP A 32 -4.33 -13.56 2.15
N GLU A 33 -4.12 -12.39 1.53
CA GLU A 33 -5.20 -11.55 0.99
C GLU A 33 -5.72 -12.10 -0.34
N ASP A 34 -4.92 -12.88 -1.07
CA ASP A 34 -5.32 -13.56 -2.31
C ASP A 34 -6.51 -14.52 -2.11
N LYS A 35 -6.75 -15.01 -0.88
CA LYS A 35 -7.92 -15.86 -0.58
C LYS A 35 -9.16 -15.07 -0.15
N LYS A 36 -8.98 -13.84 0.31
CA LYS A 36 -10.03 -13.01 0.92
C LYS A 36 -10.59 -12.00 -0.06
N ILE A 37 -9.71 -11.24 -0.71
CA ILE A 37 -10.07 -10.14 -1.61
C ILE A 37 -10.90 -10.60 -2.82
N PRO A 38 -10.68 -11.79 -3.44
CA PRO A 38 -11.54 -12.24 -4.54
C PRO A 38 -13.03 -12.34 -4.23
N LYS A 39 -13.41 -12.37 -2.94
CA LYS A 39 -14.82 -12.38 -2.52
C LYS A 39 -15.50 -11.03 -2.74
N VAL A 40 -14.74 -9.93 -2.83
CA VAL A 40 -15.27 -8.56 -2.94
C VAL A 40 -14.76 -7.82 -4.17
N LEU A 41 -13.56 -8.13 -4.67
CA LEU A 41 -12.94 -7.49 -5.83
C LEU A 41 -12.21 -8.52 -6.68
N LYS A 42 -12.26 -8.37 -8.01
CA LYS A 42 -11.51 -9.23 -8.93
C LYS A 42 -10.04 -8.80 -9.01
N PRO A 43 -9.08 -9.62 -8.54
CA PRO A 43 -7.66 -9.29 -8.68
C PRO A 43 -7.17 -9.48 -10.10
N PHE A 44 -6.00 -8.91 -10.37
CA PHE A 44 -5.24 -9.14 -11.58
C PHE A 44 -3.76 -9.38 -11.27
N ASP A 45 -3.09 -10.08 -12.17
CA ASP A 45 -1.65 -10.33 -12.04
C ASP A 45 -0.83 -9.17 -12.63
N ILE A 46 0.25 -8.86 -11.93
CA ILE A 46 1.31 -7.94 -12.32
C ILE A 46 2.58 -8.76 -12.50
N ALA A 47 3.13 -8.75 -13.71
CA ALA A 47 4.40 -9.38 -14.00
C ALA A 47 5.55 -8.59 -13.37
N THR A 48 6.51 -9.30 -12.77
CA THR A 48 7.73 -8.75 -12.19
C THR A 48 8.92 -9.58 -12.65
N LYS A 49 10.14 -9.08 -12.42
CA LYS A 49 11.36 -9.84 -12.71
C LYS A 49 11.42 -11.22 -12.00
N TYR A 50 10.69 -11.37 -10.89
CA TYR A 50 10.73 -12.56 -10.03
C TYR A 50 9.41 -13.34 -10.00
N GLY A 51 8.59 -13.18 -11.05
CA GLY A 51 7.32 -13.90 -11.23
C GLY A 51 6.13 -12.95 -11.31
N TYR A 52 5.11 -13.20 -10.49
CA TYR A 52 3.90 -12.39 -10.47
C TYR A 52 3.52 -12.00 -9.05
N VAL A 53 2.90 -10.83 -8.92
CA VAL A 53 2.14 -10.44 -7.74
C VAL A 53 0.69 -10.18 -8.15
N LYS A 54 -0.23 -10.35 -7.21
CA LYS A 54 -1.63 -10.00 -7.43
C LYS A 54 -1.92 -8.60 -6.93
N ALA A 55 -2.78 -7.89 -7.63
CA ALA A 55 -3.19 -6.56 -7.25
C ALA A 55 -4.69 -6.36 -7.49
N ILE A 56 -5.23 -5.35 -6.80
CA ILE A 56 -6.55 -4.76 -7.08
C ILE A 56 -6.36 -3.26 -7.31
N GLY A 57 -7.39 -2.57 -7.78
CA GLY A 57 -7.37 -1.12 -7.91
C GLY A 57 -7.33 -0.64 -9.36
N ALA A 58 -6.83 0.58 -9.56
CA ALA A 58 -6.86 1.23 -10.86
C ALA A 58 -5.97 0.48 -11.87
N ARG A 59 -6.48 0.27 -13.09
CA ARG A 59 -5.78 -0.47 -14.15
C ARG A 59 -6.25 -0.02 -15.53
N GLY A 60 -5.32 0.11 -16.47
CA GLY A 60 -5.65 0.39 -17.88
C GLY A 60 -6.38 1.73 -18.08
N GLY A 61 -6.09 2.73 -17.24
CA GLY A 61 -6.76 4.03 -17.27
C GLY A 61 -8.13 4.06 -16.55
N LEU A 62 -8.61 2.92 -16.04
CA LEU A 62 -9.85 2.85 -15.26
C LEU A 62 -9.55 2.98 -13.76
N PRO A 63 -10.44 3.62 -12.98
CA PRO A 63 -10.31 3.70 -11.52
C PRO A 63 -10.50 2.32 -10.86
N CYS A 64 -10.16 2.24 -9.58
CA CYS A 64 -10.43 1.08 -8.73
C CYS A 64 -11.92 0.68 -8.81
N PRO A 65 -12.25 -0.61 -9.01
CA PRO A 65 -13.64 -1.07 -9.03
C PRO A 65 -14.40 -0.83 -7.71
N ALA A 66 -13.68 -0.61 -6.60
CA ALA A 66 -14.28 -0.27 -5.32
C ALA A 66 -14.55 1.23 -5.14
N LEU A 67 -14.23 2.08 -6.13
CA LEU A 67 -14.46 3.51 -6.03
C LEU A 67 -15.92 3.82 -6.41
N SER A 68 -16.70 4.30 -5.46
CA SER A 68 -18.07 4.75 -5.70
C SER A 68 -18.09 6.02 -6.58
N PRO A 69 -19.21 6.32 -7.26
CA PRO A 69 -19.37 7.57 -8.01
C PRO A 69 -19.12 8.83 -7.17
N GLU A 70 -19.44 8.77 -5.87
CA GLU A 70 -19.24 9.84 -4.89
C GLU A 70 -17.78 9.94 -4.39
N GLY A 71 -16.91 9.01 -4.81
CA GLY A 71 -15.48 9.03 -4.49
C GLY A 71 -15.10 8.23 -3.24
N TYR A 72 -15.99 7.42 -2.68
CA TYR A 72 -15.71 6.60 -1.48
C TYR A 72 -15.29 5.18 -1.84
N CYS A 73 -14.50 4.54 -0.98
CA CYS A 73 -14.18 3.12 -1.13
C CYS A 73 -15.32 2.27 -0.57
N THR A 74 -15.97 1.48 -1.41
CA THR A 74 -17.09 0.61 -1.03
C THR A 74 -16.68 -0.58 -0.15
N VAL A 75 -15.38 -0.90 -0.11
CA VAL A 75 -14.80 -1.97 0.72
C VAL A 75 -13.83 -1.42 1.77
N TYR A 76 -14.07 -0.21 2.29
CA TYR A 76 -13.10 0.51 3.14
C TYR A 76 -12.57 -0.31 4.33
N SER A 77 -13.43 -1.09 4.99
CA SER A 77 -13.08 -1.97 6.11
C SER A 77 -12.29 -3.22 5.69
N GLU A 78 -12.41 -3.65 4.43
CA GLU A 78 -11.78 -4.83 3.86
C GLU A 78 -10.63 -4.48 2.90
N ARG A 79 -10.15 -3.23 2.95
CA ARG A 79 -9.05 -2.77 2.10
C ARG A 79 -7.81 -3.65 2.26
N PRO A 80 -7.10 -3.94 1.15
CA PRO A 80 -5.86 -4.71 1.23
C PRO A 80 -4.82 -3.95 2.04
N PHE A 81 -3.85 -4.69 2.55
CA PHE A 81 -2.80 -4.19 3.42
C PHE A 81 -2.05 -2.99 2.81
N ASP A 82 -1.72 -3.07 1.53
CA ASP A 82 -1.04 -1.99 0.78
C ASP A 82 -1.89 -0.70 0.75
N CYS A 83 -3.23 -0.79 0.61
CA CYS A 83 -4.13 0.36 0.76
C CYS A 83 -4.21 0.89 2.20
N ARG A 84 -4.01 0.05 3.22
CA ARG A 84 -4.08 0.42 4.64
C ARG A 84 -2.81 1.12 5.10
N ILE A 85 -1.68 0.90 4.44
CA ILE A 85 -0.41 1.54 4.79
C ILE A 85 -0.03 2.72 3.89
N TYR A 86 -0.61 2.84 2.69
CA TYR A 86 -0.35 3.97 1.80
C TYR A 86 -0.54 5.32 2.51
N PRO A 87 0.45 6.25 2.50
CA PRO A 87 1.55 6.36 1.53
C PRO A 87 2.89 5.72 1.95
N LEU A 88 2.92 4.87 2.99
CA LEU A 88 4.09 4.05 3.31
C LEU A 88 4.29 2.98 2.24
N VAL A 89 5.50 2.88 1.70
CA VAL A 89 5.94 1.82 0.78
C VAL A 89 7.20 1.20 1.37
N VAL A 90 7.29 -0.12 1.41
CA VAL A 90 8.48 -0.83 1.89
C VAL A 90 9.04 -1.69 0.78
N TYR A 91 10.31 -1.47 0.42
CA TYR A 91 11.02 -2.24 -0.58
C TYR A 91 12.14 -3.06 0.04
N LEU A 92 12.60 -4.08 -0.67
CA LEU A 92 13.80 -4.83 -0.35
C LEU A 92 14.98 -4.27 -1.15
N ASP A 93 15.99 -3.74 -0.46
CA ASP A 93 17.30 -3.48 -1.07
C ASP A 93 18.03 -4.80 -1.29
N GLU A 94 18.02 -5.29 -2.53
CA GLU A 94 18.64 -6.57 -2.88
C GLU A 94 20.17 -6.58 -2.72
N LYS A 95 20.84 -5.42 -2.61
CA LYS A 95 22.29 -5.35 -2.40
C LYS A 95 22.65 -5.56 -0.95
N THR A 96 21.88 -4.97 -0.03
CA THR A 96 22.16 -4.99 1.41
C THR A 96 21.34 -6.02 2.18
N GLY A 97 20.25 -6.52 1.58
CA GLY A 97 19.24 -7.34 2.23
C GLY A 97 18.32 -6.56 3.17
N GLU A 98 18.39 -5.23 3.18
CA GLU A 98 17.61 -4.38 4.08
C GLU A 98 16.21 -4.11 3.51
N LYS A 99 15.23 -4.03 4.40
CA LYS A 99 13.91 -3.45 4.13
C LYS A 99 14.02 -1.95 4.26
N VAL A 100 13.67 -1.21 3.22
CA VAL A 100 13.72 0.25 3.18
C VAL A 100 12.30 0.79 3.09
N ALA A 101 11.92 1.59 4.09
CA ALA A 101 10.65 2.27 4.11
C ALA A 101 10.76 3.65 3.48
N TYR A 102 9.76 3.97 2.68
CA TYR A 102 9.60 5.21 1.95
C TYR A 102 8.23 5.81 2.20
N LEU A 103 8.14 7.13 2.06
CA LEU A 103 6.87 7.81 1.83
C LEU A 103 6.72 8.17 0.35
N ASP A 104 5.52 7.94 -0.17
CA ASP A 104 5.19 8.20 -1.56
C ASP A 104 4.86 9.68 -1.83
N LEU A 105 5.70 10.35 -2.63
CA LEU A 105 5.49 11.73 -3.09
C LEU A 105 4.35 11.85 -4.10
N GLY A 106 3.79 10.73 -4.58
CA GLY A 106 2.51 10.66 -5.27
C GLY A 106 1.32 11.07 -4.40
N CYS A 107 1.45 10.99 -3.06
CA CYS A 107 0.45 11.46 -2.12
C CYS A 107 0.62 12.98 -1.86
N PRO A 108 -0.42 13.81 -2.08
CA PRO A 108 -0.35 15.25 -1.76
C PRO A 108 0.00 15.53 -0.30
N ALA A 109 -0.51 14.72 0.63
CA ALA A 109 -0.22 14.91 2.05
C ALA A 109 1.26 14.69 2.40
N VAL A 110 1.98 13.84 1.67
CA VAL A 110 3.43 13.70 1.85
C VAL A 110 4.13 14.94 1.30
N ARG A 111 3.79 15.39 0.08
CA ARG A 111 4.40 16.58 -0.54
C ARG A 111 4.18 17.87 0.25
N GLU A 112 3.02 17.99 0.89
CA GLU A 112 2.62 19.14 1.70
C GLU A 112 3.02 18.98 3.18
N SER A 113 3.79 17.95 3.53
CA SER A 113 4.26 17.68 4.90
C SER A 113 3.12 17.56 5.93
N ARG A 114 1.96 17.05 5.51
CA ARG A 114 0.78 16.81 6.36
C ARG A 114 0.76 15.43 7.02
N ILE A 115 1.73 14.56 6.72
CA ILE A 115 1.92 13.29 7.41
C ILE A 115 2.76 13.52 8.68
N SER A 116 2.15 13.34 9.85
CA SER A 116 2.84 13.50 11.14
C SER A 116 3.81 12.36 11.43
N LYS A 117 4.81 12.61 12.28
CA LYS A 117 5.76 11.58 12.72
C LYS A 117 5.05 10.41 13.43
N ASP A 118 4.08 10.70 14.29
CA ASP A 118 3.26 9.70 14.99
C ASP A 118 2.51 8.78 13.99
N LEU A 119 1.98 9.34 12.90
CA LEU A 119 1.32 8.54 11.86
C LEU A 119 2.32 7.63 11.14
N VAL A 120 3.53 8.12 10.84
CA VAL A 120 4.60 7.29 10.26
C VAL A 120 4.99 6.15 11.19
N GLU A 121 5.14 6.41 12.48
CA GLU A 121 5.48 5.39 13.47
C GLU A 121 4.39 4.31 13.58
N LYS A 122 3.11 4.72 13.58
CA LYS A 122 1.98 3.78 13.57
C LYS A 122 1.94 2.93 12.30
N LEU A 123 2.22 3.53 11.13
CA LEU A 123 2.31 2.81 9.86
C LEU A 123 3.45 1.77 9.88
N LEU A 124 4.62 2.13 10.39
CA LEU A 124 5.75 1.21 10.55
C LEU A 124 5.43 0.09 11.55
N LYS A 125 4.75 0.40 12.67
CA LYS A 125 4.28 -0.60 13.64
C LYS A 125 3.30 -1.58 13.00
N LEU A 126 2.34 -1.08 12.21
CA LEU A 126 1.41 -1.91 11.44
C LEU A 126 2.13 -2.76 10.39
N TYR A 127 3.16 -2.22 9.72
CA TYR A 127 3.93 -3.03 8.77
C TYR A 127 4.69 -4.17 9.45
N ARG A 128 5.35 -3.87 10.56
CA ARG A 128 6.12 -4.85 11.34
C ARG A 128 5.24 -5.91 12.03
N SER A 129 3.95 -5.65 12.23
CA SER A 129 3.03 -6.64 12.80
C SER A 129 2.61 -7.71 11.80
N VAL A 130 2.88 -7.51 10.51
CA VAL A 130 2.59 -8.47 9.45
C VAL A 130 3.88 -9.18 9.02
N ASN A 131 3.82 -10.51 8.94
CA ASN A 131 4.95 -11.31 8.47
C ASN A 131 5.05 -11.28 6.94
N VAL A 132 5.74 -10.28 6.41
CA VAL A 132 6.02 -10.16 4.97
C VAL A 132 7.33 -10.89 4.65
N SER A 133 7.25 -11.96 3.86
CA SER A 133 8.45 -12.71 3.45
C SER A 133 9.31 -11.91 2.48
N ASP A 134 10.63 -12.06 2.58
CA ASP A 134 11.58 -11.41 1.68
C ASP A 134 11.35 -11.83 0.21
N GLU A 135 10.92 -13.08 -0.03
CA GLU A 135 10.56 -13.56 -1.37
C GLU A 135 9.39 -12.76 -1.97
N TRP A 136 8.32 -12.56 -1.20
CA TRP A 136 7.19 -11.76 -1.67
C TRP A 136 7.59 -10.29 -1.82
N LEU A 137 8.35 -9.75 -0.86
CA LEU A 137 8.79 -8.35 -0.86
C LEU A 137 9.68 -8.05 -2.06
N ARG A 138 10.52 -9.01 -2.46
CA ARG A 138 11.34 -8.94 -3.66
C ARG A 138 10.48 -8.84 -4.92
N ARG A 139 9.39 -9.60 -5.02
CA ARG A 139 8.44 -9.48 -6.15
C ARG A 139 7.73 -8.13 -6.11
N TYR A 140 7.24 -7.70 -4.94
CA TYR A 140 6.58 -6.41 -4.74
C TYR A 140 7.46 -5.22 -5.16
N THR A 141 8.73 -5.22 -4.76
CA THR A 141 9.71 -4.16 -5.08
C THR A 141 9.91 -3.98 -6.59
N HIS A 142 9.70 -5.04 -7.38
CA HIS A 142 9.82 -5.03 -8.84
C HIS A 142 8.47 -4.86 -9.56
N ALA A 143 7.38 -4.62 -8.83
CA ALA A 143 6.12 -4.22 -9.45
C ALA A 143 6.26 -2.78 -10.02
N PRO A 144 5.65 -2.47 -11.18
CA PRO A 144 5.82 -1.19 -11.84
C PRO A 144 5.09 -0.05 -11.10
N TRP A 145 5.80 0.61 -10.20
CA TRP A 145 5.35 1.83 -9.53
C TRP A 145 6.01 3.07 -10.12
N HIS A 146 5.43 4.24 -9.92
CA HIS A 146 5.99 5.50 -10.44
C HIS A 146 7.27 5.95 -9.68
N ASN A 147 7.67 5.24 -8.62
CA ASN A 147 8.95 5.35 -7.91
C ASN A 147 9.39 6.79 -7.54
N ARG A 148 8.45 7.61 -7.03
CA ARG A 148 8.77 8.95 -6.50
C ARG A 148 8.66 8.93 -4.99
N PHE A 149 9.78 8.68 -4.33
CA PHE A 149 9.82 8.34 -2.92
C PHE A 149 10.80 9.20 -2.13
N ILE A 150 10.52 9.37 -0.84
CA ILE A 150 11.48 9.84 0.15
C ILE A 150 11.73 8.74 1.18
N GLU A 151 12.99 8.39 1.39
CA GLU A 151 13.38 7.39 2.38
C GLU A 151 13.14 7.92 3.79
N ILE A 152 12.57 7.08 4.66
CA ILE A 152 12.32 7.44 6.07
C ILE A 152 13.14 6.59 7.04
N THR A 153 13.35 5.30 6.75
CA THR A 153 14.13 4.39 7.60
C THR A 153 14.44 3.10 6.86
N ARG A 154 15.40 2.32 7.37
CA ARG A 154 15.78 1.00 6.86
C ARG A 154 16.13 0.04 8.01
N TRP A 155 15.91 -1.26 7.82
CA TRP A 155 16.21 -2.30 8.81
C TRP A 155 16.46 -3.65 8.14
N ARG A 156 16.98 -4.63 8.91
CA ARG A 156 17.09 -6.03 8.46
C ARG A 156 15.91 -6.83 9.02
#